data_AF-A0AAW1FKV3-F1
#
_entry.id   AF-A0AAW1FKV3-F1
#
_cell.length_a   1.000
_cell.length_b   1.000
_cell.length_c   1.000
_cell.angle_alpha   90.00
_cell.angle_beta   90.00
_cell.angle_gamma   90.00
#
_symmetry.space_group_name_H-M   'P 1'
#
loop_
_entity.id
_entity.type
_entity.pdbx_description
1 polymer ?
#
loop_
_entity_poly.entity_id
_entity_poly.type
_entity_poly.pdbx_seq_one_letter_code
_entity_poly.pdbx_strand_id
1 'polypeptide(L)'
;MGTSRMFRIFVVLGSAFMILLIIIYWDDVGASHLYLHTPVSPGPKIPHPPPHHHHQPQTSRTPSFLLDIDAFVNQFLEPGTGEPTDPAPADTSNQSEKAEERYVPRREWKIHLTPVAAELRERQEQRRRLLQEMCANDSVAFPGKNRSFDDIPNRELDHLIVDDRHGVIYCYVPKVACSNWKRIMIVLSESLLRDGVPQRDPLAIPRDLVHNSSMHFTFNKFWKRYGKFARHLMKVKLKKYTKFIFVRDPFVRLISAYRNKFELRNEDFYRRFAQVMLRRYANQPTPPASVDEAFGGGIHPSFSNFIQYLLDPQTEKEMPFNEHWRQVYRLCHPCQIQYDFVGHLETAEDDAEHLLRQLRVDNVVEFPTSHRNLTASTWESDWFSTLSAEARRELYKLYEPDFRLFGYDRPDSILNE
;
A
#
# COMPACT_ATOMS: atom_id res chain seq x y z
N MET A 1 54.31 -6.63 28.55
CA MET A 1 53.53 -7.63 27.77
C MET A 1 52.02 -7.30 27.75
N GLY A 2 51.61 -6.03 27.55
CA GLY A 2 50.19 -5.62 27.64
C GLY A 2 49.55 -5.09 26.35
N THR A 3 50.36 -4.67 25.38
CA THR A 3 49.87 -3.98 24.17
C THR A 3 49.29 -4.94 23.12
N SER A 4 49.88 -6.12 22.96
CA SER A 4 49.42 -7.15 22.00
C SER A 4 48.03 -7.72 22.35
N ARG A 5 47.71 -7.81 23.64
CA ARG A 5 46.43 -8.36 24.11
C ARG A 5 45.28 -7.38 23.93
N MET A 6 45.52 -6.08 24.17
CA MET A 6 44.54 -5.02 23.88
C MET A 6 44.27 -4.89 22.38
N PHE A 7 45.32 -4.96 21.54
CA PHE A 7 45.15 -4.90 20.08
C PHE A 7 44.27 -6.05 19.55
N ARG A 8 44.47 -7.28 20.04
CA ARG A 8 43.62 -8.43 19.68
C ARG A 8 42.16 -8.22 20.09
N ILE A 9 41.91 -7.65 21.26
CA ILE A 9 40.54 -7.36 21.73
C ILE A 9 39.87 -6.32 20.82
N PHE A 10 40.57 -5.25 20.44
CA PHE A 10 40.04 -4.23 19.53
C PHE A 10 39.73 -4.78 18.13
N VAL A 11 40.58 -5.66 17.59
CA VAL A 11 40.33 -6.29 16.28
C VAL A 11 39.11 -7.21 16.34
N VAL A 12 38.94 -7.98 17.42
CA VAL A 12 37.77 -8.86 17.60
C VAL A 12 36.48 -8.05 17.77
N LEU A 13 36.50 -7.00 18.60
CA LEU A 13 35.35 -6.13 18.80
C LEU A 13 34.99 -5.35 17.52
N GLY A 14 35.99 -4.84 16.79
CA GLY A 14 35.78 -4.17 15.52
C GLY A 14 35.22 -5.11 14.46
N SER A 15 35.68 -6.36 14.40
CA SER A 15 35.16 -7.37 13.49
C SER A 15 33.72 -7.76 13.83
N ALA A 16 33.40 -7.96 15.11
CA ALA A 16 32.04 -8.25 15.57
C ALA A 16 31.09 -7.08 15.27
N PHE A 17 31.54 -5.83 15.45
CA PHE A 17 30.77 -4.64 15.13
C PHE A 17 30.52 -4.49 13.63
N MET A 18 31.52 -4.77 12.79
CA MET A 18 31.36 -4.75 11.33
C MET A 18 30.42 -5.87 10.85
N ILE A 19 30.49 -7.06 11.43
CA ILE A 19 29.55 -8.15 11.14
C ILE A 19 28.13 -7.75 11.57
N LEU A 20 27.95 -7.11 12.73
CA LEU A 20 26.65 -6.61 13.17
C LEU A 20 26.10 -5.55 12.21
N LEU A 21 26.95 -4.62 11.73
CA LEU A 21 26.55 -3.63 10.72
C LEU A 21 26.20 -4.27 9.38
N ILE A 22 26.92 -5.30 8.96
CA ILE A 22 26.59 -6.08 7.76
C ILE A 22 25.26 -6.80 7.98
N ILE A 23 25.03 -7.43 9.12
CA ILE A 23 23.75 -8.09 9.43
C ILE A 23 22.63 -7.05 9.43
N ILE A 24 22.75 -5.91 10.11
CA ILE A 24 21.73 -4.84 10.11
C ILE A 24 21.49 -4.31 8.69
N TYR A 25 22.55 -4.09 7.91
CA TYR A 25 22.45 -3.66 6.51
C TYR A 25 21.76 -4.71 5.63
N TRP A 26 22.04 -5.99 5.83
CA TRP A 26 21.46 -7.08 5.04
C TRP A 26 20.08 -7.51 5.52
N ASP A 27 19.75 -7.32 6.80
CA ASP A 27 18.41 -7.50 7.37
C ASP A 27 17.46 -6.38 6.86
N ASP A 28 18.01 -5.20 6.54
CA ASP A 28 17.31 -4.14 5.80
C ASP A 28 17.18 -4.46 4.28
N VAL A 29 17.88 -5.49 3.77
CA VAL A 29 17.94 -5.85 2.33
C VAL A 29 17.27 -7.20 1.99
N GLY A 30 17.14 -8.16 2.89
CA GLY A 30 16.55 -9.49 2.61
C GLY A 30 15.02 -9.49 2.51
N ALA A 31 14.34 -10.18 1.58
CA ALA A 31 14.73 -11.27 0.71
C ALA A 31 13.96 -11.21 -0.62
N SER A 32 14.65 -11.45 -1.75
CA SER A 32 14.17 -12.25 -2.88
C SER A 32 15.30 -12.41 -3.91
N HIS A 33 15.49 -13.64 -4.33
CA HIS A 33 16.59 -14.15 -5.14
C HIS A 33 16.67 -13.58 -6.56
N LEU A 34 17.89 -13.69 -7.09
CA LEU A 34 18.37 -13.31 -8.42
C LEU A 34 17.50 -13.84 -9.57
N TYR A 35 17.08 -12.93 -10.44
CA TYR A 35 16.98 -13.20 -11.88
C TYR A 35 17.71 -12.08 -12.64
N LEU A 36 18.70 -12.48 -13.42
CA LEU A 36 19.47 -11.64 -14.33
C LEU A 36 18.55 -11.11 -15.44
N HIS A 37 18.46 -9.79 -15.56
CA HIS A 37 18.07 -9.16 -16.82
C HIS A 37 19.26 -8.41 -17.41
N THR A 38 19.50 -8.73 -18.68
CA THR A 38 20.55 -8.25 -19.59
C THR A 38 20.56 -6.72 -19.74
N PRO A 39 21.73 -6.07 -19.81
CA PRO A 39 21.82 -4.63 -20.07
C PRO A 39 21.64 -4.33 -21.56
N VAL A 40 20.70 -3.44 -21.86
CA VAL A 40 20.56 -2.79 -23.18
C VAL A 40 21.69 -1.77 -23.33
N SER A 41 22.41 -1.86 -24.45
CA SER A 41 23.58 -1.06 -24.81
C SER A 41 23.22 0.41 -25.13
N PRO A 42 24.04 1.42 -24.78
CA PRO A 42 23.83 2.79 -25.25
C PRO A 42 24.45 3.00 -26.64
N GLY A 43 23.67 3.59 -27.55
CA GLY A 43 24.11 4.04 -28.87
C GLY A 43 25.08 5.24 -28.83
N PRO A 44 25.64 5.65 -29.99
CA PRO A 44 26.91 6.39 -30.04
C PRO A 44 26.78 7.89 -29.76
N LYS A 45 27.84 8.44 -29.14
CA LYS A 45 28.03 9.85 -28.77
C LYS A 45 28.49 10.68 -29.96
N ILE A 46 27.90 11.86 -30.15
CA ILE A 46 28.40 12.93 -31.04
C ILE A 46 29.21 13.94 -30.18
N PRO A 47 30.41 14.37 -30.57
CA PRO A 47 31.23 15.30 -29.78
C PRO A 47 30.98 16.78 -30.16
N HIS A 48 30.89 17.66 -29.16
CA HIS A 48 31.00 19.12 -29.33
C HIS A 48 32.18 19.70 -28.53
N PRO A 49 32.75 20.86 -28.95
CA PRO A 49 34.08 21.34 -28.56
C PRO A 49 34.11 22.15 -27.24
N PRO A 50 35.30 22.51 -26.71
CA PRO A 50 35.51 22.99 -25.34
C PRO A 50 35.20 24.48 -25.12
N PRO A 51 35.09 24.94 -23.86
CA PRO A 51 34.52 26.25 -23.52
C PRO A 51 35.57 27.37 -23.38
N HIS A 52 35.14 28.61 -23.65
CA HIS A 52 35.86 29.83 -23.29
C HIS A 52 35.39 30.41 -21.95
N HIS A 53 36.34 30.83 -21.12
CA HIS A 53 36.16 31.50 -19.84
C HIS A 53 35.84 32.99 -19.99
N HIS A 54 34.94 33.52 -19.14
CA HIS A 54 35.04 34.88 -18.60
C HIS A 54 34.43 35.00 -17.20
N HIS A 55 35.03 35.88 -16.38
CA HIS A 55 34.85 36.10 -14.94
C HIS A 55 33.69 37.07 -14.57
N GLN A 56 32.90 36.67 -13.55
CA GLN A 56 32.29 37.40 -12.40
C GLN A 56 31.54 38.75 -12.56
N PRO A 57 30.64 39.21 -11.62
CA PRO A 57 30.49 38.82 -10.20
C PRO A 57 29.06 38.48 -9.68
N GLN A 58 29.05 38.01 -8.44
CA GLN A 58 27.95 37.42 -7.67
C GLN A 58 26.79 38.38 -7.32
N THR A 59 25.56 37.87 -7.45
CA THR A 59 24.44 38.19 -6.55
C THR A 59 23.65 36.91 -6.27
N SER A 60 23.18 36.79 -5.03
CA SER A 60 22.53 35.63 -4.42
C SER A 60 21.34 35.11 -5.24
N ARG A 61 21.44 33.88 -5.75
CA ARG A 61 20.32 33.13 -6.32
C ARG A 61 20.35 31.69 -5.80
N THR A 62 19.17 31.19 -5.43
CA THR A 62 18.85 29.77 -5.24
C THR A 62 19.52 28.92 -6.32
N PRO A 63 20.09 27.74 -6.01
CA PRO A 63 20.93 27.02 -6.95
C PRO A 63 20.10 26.55 -8.15
N SER A 64 20.44 27.05 -9.36
CA SER A 64 19.71 26.78 -10.62
C SER A 64 19.59 25.29 -10.93
N PHE A 65 20.46 24.46 -10.36
CA PHE A 65 20.45 23.01 -10.47
C PHE A 65 19.11 22.38 -10.04
N LEU A 66 18.42 22.92 -9.03
CA LEU A 66 17.12 22.39 -8.59
C LEU A 66 15.99 22.77 -9.57
N LEU A 67 16.08 23.93 -10.22
CA LEU A 67 15.13 24.36 -11.24
C LEU A 67 15.32 23.55 -12.54
N ASP A 68 16.56 23.24 -12.90
CA ASP A 68 16.88 22.40 -14.06
C ASP A 68 16.43 20.94 -13.84
N ILE A 69 16.45 20.44 -12.61
CA ILE A 69 15.87 19.13 -12.25
C ILE A 69 14.34 19.16 -12.29
N ASP A 70 13.69 20.20 -11.77
CA ASP A 70 12.23 20.34 -11.86
C ASP A 70 11.78 20.42 -13.32
N ALA A 71 12.53 21.14 -14.18
CA ALA A 71 12.30 21.19 -15.62
C ALA A 71 12.50 19.83 -16.30
N PHE A 72 13.59 19.12 -15.97
CA PHE A 72 13.87 17.78 -16.50
C PHE A 72 12.81 16.75 -16.08
N VAL A 73 12.35 16.79 -14.83
CA VAL A 73 11.29 15.90 -14.32
C VAL A 73 9.94 16.24 -14.94
N ASN A 74 9.63 17.51 -15.19
CA ASN A 74 8.40 17.91 -15.88
C ASN A 74 8.36 17.45 -17.34
N GLN A 75 9.51 17.37 -18.01
CA GLN A 75 9.60 16.89 -19.39
C GLN A 75 9.24 15.40 -19.57
N PHE A 76 9.35 14.59 -18.51
CA PHE A 76 8.93 13.18 -18.51
C PHE A 76 7.47 12.95 -18.06
N LEU A 77 6.77 14.01 -17.65
CA LEU A 77 5.41 13.95 -17.09
C LEU A 77 4.34 14.60 -17.99
N GLU A 78 4.72 15.19 -19.12
CA GLU A 78 3.79 15.74 -20.11
C GLU A 78 3.32 14.63 -21.09
N PRO A 79 2.01 14.41 -21.28
CA PRO A 79 1.49 13.51 -22.30
C PRO A 79 1.69 14.13 -23.69
N GLY A 80 2.42 13.45 -24.56
CA GLY A 80 2.67 13.92 -25.93
C GLY A 80 1.39 14.16 -26.71
N THR A 81 1.13 15.42 -27.07
CA THR A 81 0.12 15.82 -28.06
C THR A 81 0.68 15.57 -29.46
N GLY A 82 0.41 14.39 -30.01
CA GLY A 82 0.62 14.08 -31.41
C GLY A 82 -0.72 13.98 -32.15
N GLU A 83 -1.14 15.05 -32.81
CA GLU A 83 -2.09 14.95 -33.92
C GLU A 83 -1.39 14.28 -35.12
N PRO A 84 -2.02 13.32 -35.83
CA PRO A 84 -1.53 12.84 -37.11
C PRO A 84 -2.26 13.55 -38.25
N THR A 85 -1.54 14.40 -38.99
CA THR A 85 -1.94 14.92 -40.30
C THR A 85 -1.35 14.07 -41.43
N ASP A 86 -2.24 13.74 -42.37
CA ASP A 86 -2.02 13.49 -43.81
C ASP A 86 -1.59 12.09 -44.35
N PRO A 87 -1.98 11.78 -45.62
CA PRO A 87 -2.67 10.53 -45.97
C PRO A 87 -1.77 9.45 -46.60
N ALA A 88 -2.26 8.21 -46.55
CA ALA A 88 -1.65 7.03 -47.16
C ALA A 88 -1.77 7.00 -48.68
N PRO A 89 -0.75 6.51 -49.42
CA PRO A 89 -0.92 6.01 -50.77
C PRO A 89 -1.21 4.50 -50.77
N ALA A 90 -2.10 4.09 -51.67
CA ALA A 90 -2.38 2.70 -52.01
C ALA A 90 -1.26 2.12 -52.88
N ASP A 91 -0.82 0.87 -52.62
CA ASP A 91 -0.99 -0.21 -53.60
C ASP A 91 -0.58 -1.61 -53.11
N THR A 92 -1.45 -2.55 -53.49
CA THR A 92 -1.35 -3.98 -53.83
C THR A 92 -0.29 -4.96 -53.27
N SER A 93 -0.86 -6.04 -52.72
CA SER A 93 -0.51 -7.48 -52.83
C SER A 93 0.81 -8.02 -52.27
N ASN A 94 0.71 -8.82 -51.19
CA ASN A 94 0.97 -10.26 -51.29
C ASN A 94 0.42 -11.03 -50.08
N GLN A 95 -0.17 -12.20 -50.37
CA GLN A 95 -0.81 -13.11 -49.42
C GLN A 95 0.25 -13.87 -48.59
N SER A 96 0.08 -13.91 -47.27
CA SER A 96 0.59 -14.98 -46.41
C SER A 96 -0.22 -15.06 -45.12
N GLU A 97 -0.98 -16.15 -45.00
CA GLU A 97 -1.44 -16.84 -43.79
C GLU A 97 -2.01 -16.00 -42.62
N LYS A 98 -3.35 -15.90 -42.62
CA LYS A 98 -4.20 -15.45 -41.50
C LYS A 98 -3.99 -16.33 -40.26
N ALA A 99 -3.32 -15.80 -39.25
CA ALA A 99 -3.73 -16.07 -37.87
C ALA A 99 -5.00 -15.25 -37.60
N GLU A 100 -6.09 -15.89 -37.21
CA GLU A 100 -7.30 -15.19 -36.77
C GLU A 100 -6.97 -14.35 -35.52
N GLU A 101 -6.66 -13.08 -35.72
CA GLU A 101 -6.73 -12.08 -34.65
C GLU A 101 -8.18 -12.07 -34.16
N ARG A 102 -8.41 -12.69 -33.00
CA ARG A 102 -9.67 -12.61 -32.28
C ARG A 102 -9.91 -11.14 -31.93
N TYR A 103 -10.69 -10.47 -32.77
CA TYR A 103 -11.23 -9.15 -32.50
C TYR A 103 -12.05 -9.23 -31.22
N VAL A 104 -11.46 -8.83 -30.10
CA VAL A 104 -12.18 -8.61 -28.84
C VAL A 104 -12.76 -7.21 -28.94
N PRO A 105 -14.10 -7.05 -28.97
CA PRO A 105 -14.72 -5.74 -29.09
C PRO A 105 -14.14 -4.79 -28.04
N ARG A 106 -13.66 -3.63 -28.51
CA ARG A 106 -13.32 -2.49 -27.66
C ARG A 106 -14.58 -2.18 -26.85
N ARG A 107 -14.58 -2.44 -25.53
CA ARG A 107 -15.66 -1.98 -24.64
C ARG A 107 -15.93 -0.52 -25.02
N GLU A 108 -17.17 -0.22 -25.38
CA GLU A 108 -17.57 1.15 -25.72
C GLU A 108 -17.05 2.07 -24.61
N TRP A 109 -16.36 3.14 -25.01
CA TRP A 109 -15.81 4.10 -24.07
C TRP A 109 -16.99 4.67 -23.29
N LYS A 110 -17.18 4.22 -22.04
CA LYS A 110 -18.07 4.88 -21.08
C LYS A 110 -17.43 6.22 -20.75
N ILE A 111 -17.50 7.20 -21.65
CA ILE A 111 -17.20 8.58 -21.31
C ILE A 111 -18.41 9.05 -20.51
N HIS A 112 -18.31 9.00 -19.18
CA HIS A 112 -19.35 9.56 -18.34
C HIS A 112 -19.31 11.10 -18.47
N LEU A 113 -20.06 11.62 -19.45
CA LEU A 113 -20.25 13.04 -19.69
C LEU A 113 -21.08 13.72 -18.58
N THR A 114 -21.83 12.93 -17.81
CA THR A 114 -22.66 13.42 -16.70
C THR A 114 -21.79 13.81 -15.51
N PRO A 115 -21.83 15.05 -14.99
CA PRO A 115 -20.99 15.44 -13.86
C PRO A 115 -21.13 14.49 -12.65
N VAL A 116 -20.05 14.29 -11.88
CA VAL A 116 -20.14 13.58 -10.60
C VAL A 116 -21.17 14.30 -9.72
N ALA A 117 -22.08 13.52 -9.12
CA ALA A 117 -23.14 14.05 -8.26
C ALA A 117 -22.56 14.97 -7.19
N ALA A 118 -23.25 16.09 -6.93
CA ALA A 118 -22.78 17.09 -5.97
C ALA A 118 -22.58 16.49 -4.56
N GLU A 119 -23.49 15.59 -4.15
CA GLU A 119 -23.41 14.89 -2.87
C GLU A 119 -22.11 14.06 -2.72
N LEU A 120 -21.69 13.34 -3.78
CA LEU A 120 -20.46 12.56 -3.74
C LEU A 120 -19.21 13.45 -3.61
N ARG A 121 -19.23 14.64 -4.23
CA ARG A 121 -18.17 15.65 -4.10
C ARG A 121 -18.12 16.25 -2.71
N GLU A 122 -19.28 16.63 -2.17
CA GLU A 122 -19.40 17.17 -0.82
C GLU A 122 -18.93 16.15 0.24
N ARG A 123 -19.36 14.89 0.13
CA ARG A 123 -18.94 13.79 1.01
C ARG A 123 -17.42 13.64 1.04
N GLN A 124 -16.77 13.68 -0.12
CA GLN A 124 -15.30 13.58 -0.20
C GLN A 124 -14.59 14.81 0.33
N GLU A 125 -15.14 16.01 0.12
CA GLU A 125 -14.61 17.23 0.71
C GLU A 125 -14.69 17.20 2.25
N GLN A 126 -15.83 16.78 2.81
CA GLN A 126 -16.02 16.63 4.25
C GLN A 126 -15.01 15.63 4.85
N ARG A 127 -14.84 14.46 4.23
CA ARG A 127 -13.87 13.44 4.71
C ARG A 127 -12.43 13.94 4.69
N ARG A 128 -12.03 14.67 3.64
CA ARG A 128 -10.68 15.26 3.55
C ARG A 128 -10.45 16.35 4.60
N ARG A 129 -11.43 17.23 4.79
CA ARG A 129 -11.36 18.28 5.82
C ARG A 129 -11.25 17.68 7.21
N LEU A 130 -12.10 16.69 7.52
CA LEU A 130 -12.06 15.96 8.79
C LEU A 130 -10.68 15.36 9.06
N LEU A 131 -10.10 14.66 8.08
CA LEU A 131 -8.78 14.05 8.24
C LEU A 131 -7.70 15.09 8.56
N GLN A 132 -7.73 16.24 7.87
CA GLN A 132 -6.82 17.36 8.11
C GLN A 132 -7.02 17.97 9.50
N GLU A 133 -8.26 18.21 9.91
CA GLU A 133 -8.62 18.74 11.22
C GLU A 133 -8.17 17.81 12.36
N MET A 134 -8.40 16.51 12.23
CA MET A 134 -8.00 15.51 13.24
C MET A 134 -6.48 15.37 13.33
N CYS A 135 -5.77 15.49 12.21
CA CYS A 135 -4.31 15.55 12.21
C CYS A 135 -3.75 16.83 12.87
N ALA A 136 -4.45 17.96 12.74
CA ALA A 136 -4.07 19.21 13.40
C ALA A 136 -4.49 19.28 14.89
N ASN A 137 -5.48 18.48 15.30
CA ASN A 137 -6.06 18.53 16.64
C ASN A 137 -5.20 17.79 17.67
N ASP A 138 -4.55 18.51 18.59
CA ASP A 138 -3.68 17.94 19.64
C ASP A 138 -4.37 16.96 20.60
N SER A 139 -5.70 17.01 20.72
CA SER A 139 -6.46 16.03 21.53
C SER A 139 -6.46 14.62 20.93
N VAL A 140 -6.17 14.48 19.63
CA VAL A 140 -5.97 13.18 18.98
C VAL A 140 -4.50 12.83 19.10
N ALA A 141 -4.13 11.99 20.06
CA ALA A 141 -2.74 11.59 20.28
C ALA A 141 -2.51 10.14 19.86
N PHE A 142 -1.48 9.89 19.06
CA PHE A 142 -1.02 8.54 18.72
C PHE A 142 0.46 8.53 18.31
N PRO A 143 1.14 7.37 18.44
CA PRO A 143 2.55 7.23 18.08
C PRO A 143 2.82 7.66 16.63
N GLY A 144 3.80 8.55 16.45
CA GLY A 144 4.23 9.01 15.14
C GLY A 144 3.37 10.11 14.50
N LYS A 145 2.35 10.65 15.19
CA LYS A 145 1.53 11.75 14.66
C LYS A 145 2.34 12.97 14.20
N ASN A 146 3.27 13.43 15.04
CA ASN A 146 4.01 14.69 14.81
C ASN A 146 5.36 14.50 14.12
N ARG A 147 5.67 13.27 13.65
CA ARG A 147 6.93 13.03 12.90
C ARG A 147 6.82 13.57 11.48
N SER A 148 7.94 13.95 10.88
CA SER A 148 7.97 14.32 9.47
C SER A 148 7.89 13.08 8.57
N PHE A 149 7.57 13.28 7.29
CA PHE A 149 7.65 12.18 6.32
C PHE A 149 9.06 11.56 6.29
N ASP A 150 10.12 12.36 6.48
CA ASP A 150 11.52 11.88 6.45
C ASP A 150 11.86 10.92 7.58
N ASP A 151 11.15 11.01 8.69
CA ASP A 151 11.34 10.15 9.86
C ASP A 151 10.65 8.80 9.72
N ILE A 152 9.87 8.59 8.64
CA ILE A 152 9.22 7.30 8.36
C ILE A 152 10.26 6.33 7.78
N PRO A 153 10.49 5.16 8.43
CA PRO A 153 11.34 4.11 7.89
C PRO A 153 10.80 3.54 6.57
N ASN A 154 11.68 3.16 5.64
CA ASN A 154 11.27 2.64 4.32
C ASN A 154 10.32 1.42 4.43
N ARG A 155 10.57 0.53 5.39
CA ARG A 155 9.71 -0.64 5.67
C ARG A 155 8.27 -0.28 6.02
N GLU A 156 8.00 0.93 6.53
CA GLU A 156 6.65 1.41 6.84
C GLU A 156 5.96 2.04 5.61
N LEU A 157 6.65 2.16 4.47
CA LEU A 157 6.13 2.70 3.21
C LEU A 157 5.74 1.60 2.21
N ASP A 158 5.64 0.34 2.65
CA ASP A 158 5.27 -0.79 1.78
C ASP A 158 3.80 -0.78 1.37
N HIS A 159 2.97 -0.01 2.09
CA HIS A 159 1.53 0.12 1.80
C HIS A 159 1.21 1.11 0.67
N LEU A 160 2.19 1.91 0.22
CA LEU A 160 2.01 2.95 -0.79
C LEU A 160 2.39 2.42 -2.17
N ILE A 161 1.40 1.90 -2.90
CA ILE A 161 1.55 1.45 -4.29
C ILE A 161 1.53 2.66 -5.21
N VAL A 162 2.50 2.72 -6.13
CA VAL A 162 2.68 3.84 -7.04
C VAL A 162 2.41 3.39 -8.46
N ASP A 163 1.60 4.16 -9.17
CA ASP A 163 1.47 4.08 -10.61
C ASP A 163 1.90 5.40 -11.24
N ASP A 164 3.07 5.37 -11.87
CA ASP A 164 3.68 6.52 -12.52
C ASP A 164 2.94 6.92 -13.80
N ARG A 165 2.22 5.99 -14.45
CA ARG A 165 1.52 6.25 -15.73
C ARG A 165 0.32 7.15 -15.55
N HIS A 166 -0.45 6.94 -14.48
CA HIS A 166 -1.63 7.74 -14.17
C HIS A 166 -1.39 8.77 -13.06
N GLY A 167 -0.18 8.81 -12.50
CA GLY A 167 0.16 9.71 -11.40
C GLY A 167 -0.68 9.44 -10.15
N VAL A 168 -0.73 8.18 -9.72
CA VAL A 168 -1.58 7.73 -8.62
C VAL A 168 -0.76 7.04 -7.53
N ILE A 169 -1.12 7.29 -6.27
CA ILE A 169 -0.60 6.55 -5.11
C ILE A 169 -1.78 5.96 -4.35
N TYR A 170 -1.82 4.64 -4.26
CA TYR A 170 -2.80 3.92 -3.45
C TYR A 170 -2.17 3.48 -2.13
N CYS A 171 -2.68 3.96 -1.00
CA CYS A 171 -2.36 3.33 0.28
C CYS A 171 -3.32 2.17 0.55
N TYR A 172 -2.83 0.93 0.44
CA TYR A 172 -3.68 -0.22 0.66
C TYR A 172 -3.79 -0.57 2.15
N VAL A 173 -5.03 -0.70 2.63
CA VAL A 173 -5.35 -1.17 3.97
C VAL A 173 -6.08 -2.50 3.84
N PRO A 174 -5.64 -3.58 4.49
CA PRO A 174 -6.37 -4.84 4.37
C PRO A 174 -7.79 -4.78 4.92
N LYS A 175 -8.68 -5.59 4.33
CA LYS A 175 -10.10 -5.77 4.71
C LYS A 175 -11.05 -4.63 4.34
N VAL A 176 -10.60 -3.75 3.45
CA VAL A 176 -11.37 -2.61 2.89
C VAL A 176 -11.50 -2.73 1.36
N ALA A 177 -11.76 -3.94 0.86
CA ALA A 177 -11.72 -4.28 -0.58
C ALA A 177 -10.36 -4.04 -1.27
N CYS A 178 -9.26 -4.03 -0.51
CA CYS A 178 -7.91 -3.80 -1.06
C CYS A 178 -7.46 -4.79 -2.16
N SER A 179 -8.05 -5.98 -2.21
CA SER A 179 -7.74 -6.94 -3.30
C SER A 179 -8.28 -6.45 -4.64
N ASN A 180 -9.44 -5.80 -4.65
CA ASN A 180 -10.03 -5.23 -5.87
C ASN A 180 -9.24 -4.01 -6.31
N TRP A 181 -8.88 -3.11 -5.38
CA TRP A 181 -7.98 -2.00 -5.70
C TRP A 181 -6.60 -2.45 -6.18
N LYS A 182 -5.99 -3.48 -5.58
CA LYS A 182 -4.73 -4.06 -6.08
C LYS A 182 -4.86 -4.61 -7.51
N ARG A 183 -5.99 -5.22 -7.87
CA ARG A 183 -6.25 -5.65 -9.26
C ARG A 183 -6.32 -4.47 -10.21
N ILE A 184 -7.04 -3.41 -9.82
CA ILE A 184 -7.10 -2.17 -10.58
C ILE A 184 -5.68 -1.60 -10.78
N MET A 185 -4.86 -1.52 -9.72
CA MET A 185 -3.48 -1.03 -9.83
C MET A 185 -2.62 -1.88 -10.77
N ILE A 186 -2.81 -3.21 -10.81
CA ILE A 186 -2.11 -4.10 -11.77
C ILE A 186 -2.55 -3.80 -13.21
N VAL A 187 -3.85 -3.60 -13.45
CA VAL A 187 -4.36 -3.26 -14.78
C VAL A 187 -3.85 -1.88 -15.23
N LEU A 188 -3.94 -0.86 -14.37
CA LEU A 188 -3.51 0.51 -14.68
C LEU A 188 -2.00 0.60 -14.94
N SER A 189 -1.19 -0.09 -14.14
CA SER A 189 0.26 -0.12 -14.34
C SER A 189 0.71 -1.00 -15.51
N GLU A 190 -0.21 -1.76 -16.12
CA GLU A 190 0.08 -2.77 -17.16
C GLU A 190 1.17 -3.78 -16.72
N SER A 191 1.29 -4.03 -15.42
CA SER A 191 2.39 -4.83 -14.87
C SER A 191 2.25 -6.34 -15.13
N LEU A 192 1.06 -6.79 -15.50
CA LEU A 192 0.77 -8.18 -15.85
C LEU A 192 0.45 -8.30 -17.34
N LEU A 193 1.32 -9.01 -18.06
CA LEU A 193 1.11 -9.38 -19.46
C LEU A 193 0.61 -10.83 -19.56
N ARG A 194 -0.38 -11.08 -20.43
CA ARG A 194 -0.80 -12.41 -20.88
C ARG A 194 -0.62 -12.46 -22.39
N ASP A 195 0.19 -13.40 -22.86
CA ASP A 195 0.53 -13.55 -24.29
C ASP A 195 1.07 -12.26 -24.93
N GLY A 196 1.88 -11.51 -24.17
CA GLY A 196 2.45 -10.22 -24.61
C GLY A 196 1.50 -9.02 -24.52
N VAL A 197 0.22 -9.23 -24.14
CA VAL A 197 -0.79 -8.17 -24.05
C VAL A 197 -1.08 -7.84 -22.58
N PRO A 198 -1.19 -6.55 -22.19
CA PRO A 198 -1.58 -6.17 -20.83
C PRO A 198 -2.95 -6.75 -20.45
N GLN A 199 -3.03 -7.33 -19.25
CA GLN A 199 -4.31 -7.76 -18.69
C GLN A 199 -5.24 -6.56 -18.49
N ARG A 200 -6.46 -6.64 -19.02
CA ARG A 200 -7.46 -5.56 -18.97
C ARG A 200 -8.61 -5.83 -18.02
N ASP A 201 -8.90 -7.10 -17.73
CA ASP A 201 -9.97 -7.45 -16.79
C ASP A 201 -9.39 -7.64 -15.37
N PRO A 202 -9.74 -6.77 -14.40
CA PRO A 202 -9.32 -6.94 -13.02
C PRO A 202 -9.73 -8.30 -12.42
N LEU A 203 -10.92 -8.82 -12.75
CA LEU A 203 -11.44 -10.06 -12.18
C LEU A 203 -10.70 -11.31 -12.69
N ALA A 204 -10.11 -11.24 -13.88
CA ALA A 204 -9.28 -12.30 -14.45
C ALA A 204 -7.87 -12.38 -13.82
N ILE A 205 -7.55 -11.53 -12.84
CA ILE A 205 -6.29 -11.59 -12.07
C ILE A 205 -6.44 -12.52 -10.86
N PRO A 206 -5.70 -13.65 -10.83
CA PRO A 206 -5.70 -14.61 -9.74
C PRO A 206 -5.27 -14.01 -8.40
N ARG A 207 -5.83 -14.52 -7.29
CA ARG A 207 -5.64 -13.96 -5.95
C ARG A 207 -4.19 -14.02 -5.46
N ASP A 208 -3.47 -15.08 -5.80
CA ASP A 208 -2.05 -15.28 -5.50
C ASP A 208 -1.20 -14.17 -6.13
N LEU A 209 -1.50 -13.77 -7.37
CA LEU A 209 -0.80 -12.65 -8.03
C LEU A 209 -1.17 -11.29 -7.42
N VAL A 210 -2.44 -11.09 -7.03
CA VAL A 210 -2.88 -9.84 -6.39
C VAL A 210 -2.11 -9.53 -5.10
N HIS A 211 -1.72 -10.56 -4.35
CA HIS A 211 -0.98 -10.41 -3.10
C HIS A 211 0.53 -10.58 -3.25
N ASN A 212 1.02 -10.90 -4.46
CA ASN A 212 2.45 -10.99 -4.74
C ASN A 212 3.07 -9.59 -4.67
N SER A 213 4.04 -9.41 -3.78
CA SER A 213 4.69 -8.12 -3.60
C SER A 213 5.32 -7.63 -4.90
N SER A 214 5.90 -8.50 -5.74
CA SER A 214 6.54 -8.14 -7.01
C SER A 214 5.60 -7.48 -8.02
N MET A 215 4.29 -7.71 -7.94
CA MET A 215 3.30 -7.10 -8.84
C MET A 215 3.03 -5.63 -8.56
N HIS A 216 3.41 -5.14 -7.38
CA HIS A 216 3.12 -3.77 -6.93
C HIS A 216 4.41 -2.99 -6.71
N PHE A 217 4.58 -1.86 -7.40
CA PHE A 217 5.72 -0.99 -7.15
C PHE A 217 5.41 -0.05 -5.97
N THR A 218 5.98 -0.34 -4.81
CA THR A 218 5.71 0.41 -3.57
C THR A 218 6.84 1.40 -3.26
N PHE A 219 6.56 2.44 -2.45
CA PHE A 219 7.61 3.36 -1.99
C PHE A 219 8.75 2.65 -1.25
N ASN A 220 8.47 1.59 -0.48
CA ASN A 220 9.54 0.77 0.12
C ASN A 220 10.59 0.28 -0.92
N LYS A 221 10.17 0.01 -2.17
CA LYS A 221 11.06 -0.45 -3.25
C LYS A 221 11.85 0.67 -3.94
N PHE A 222 11.51 1.94 -3.70
CA PHE A 222 12.22 3.06 -4.33
C PHE A 222 13.68 3.12 -3.92
N TRP A 223 14.00 2.75 -2.68
CA TRP A 223 15.39 2.72 -2.23
C TRP A 223 16.24 1.79 -3.10
N LYS A 224 15.73 0.58 -3.40
CA LYS A 224 16.40 -0.40 -4.26
C LYS A 224 16.58 0.11 -5.69
N ARG A 225 15.65 0.92 -6.22
CA ARG A 225 15.67 1.42 -7.61
C ARG A 225 16.44 2.73 -7.80
N TYR A 226 16.32 3.67 -6.85
CA TYR A 226 16.78 5.05 -7.00
C TYR A 226 17.87 5.46 -5.99
N GLY A 227 18.22 4.58 -5.04
CA GLY A 227 19.24 4.82 -4.02
C GLY A 227 18.99 6.12 -3.24
N LYS A 228 20.03 6.96 -3.12
CA LYS A 228 19.97 8.23 -2.38
C LYS A 228 18.89 9.21 -2.85
N PHE A 229 18.41 9.08 -4.10
CA PHE A 229 17.36 9.95 -4.65
C PHE A 229 15.94 9.50 -4.29
N ALA A 230 15.77 8.31 -3.71
CA ALA A 230 14.47 7.72 -3.42
C ALA A 230 13.55 8.65 -2.61
N ARG A 231 14.02 9.22 -1.50
CA ARG A 231 13.21 10.12 -0.66
C ARG A 231 12.77 11.39 -1.39
N HIS A 232 13.67 11.98 -2.17
CA HIS A 232 13.34 13.16 -2.97
C HIS A 232 12.23 12.85 -3.98
N LEU A 233 12.37 11.74 -4.72
CA LEU A 233 11.36 11.30 -5.69
C LEU A 233 10.01 10.96 -5.02
N MET A 234 10.02 10.32 -3.85
CA MET A 234 8.79 10.08 -3.07
C MET A 234 8.07 11.40 -2.77
N LYS A 235 8.79 12.42 -2.29
CA LYS A 235 8.19 13.74 -1.98
C LYS A 235 7.64 14.43 -3.22
N VAL A 236 8.36 14.37 -4.34
CA VAL A 236 7.88 14.92 -5.61
C VAL A 236 6.58 14.23 -6.02
N LYS A 237 6.51 12.90 -5.94
CA LYS A 237 5.29 12.15 -6.27
C LYS A 237 4.16 12.42 -5.28
N LEU A 238 4.43 12.49 -3.97
CA LEU A 238 3.43 12.86 -2.96
C LEU A 238 2.81 14.25 -3.19
N LYS A 239 3.57 15.17 -3.82
CA LYS A 239 3.08 16.51 -4.18
C LYS A 239 2.28 16.51 -5.49
N LYS A 240 2.68 15.70 -6.48
CA LYS A 240 2.13 15.74 -7.86
C LYS A 240 1.04 14.71 -8.13
N TYR A 241 1.08 13.55 -7.48
CA TYR A 241 0.19 12.43 -7.76
C TYR A 241 -1.09 12.53 -6.94
N THR A 242 -2.17 11.92 -7.43
CA THR A 242 -3.40 11.75 -6.66
C THR A 242 -3.21 10.61 -5.66
N LYS A 243 -3.38 10.87 -4.36
CA LYS A 243 -3.25 9.88 -3.29
C LYS A 243 -4.61 9.50 -2.77
N PHE A 244 -4.92 8.21 -2.72
CA PHE A 244 -6.18 7.73 -2.17
C PHE A 244 -5.98 6.60 -1.16
N ILE A 245 -6.92 6.52 -0.23
CA ILE A 245 -7.03 5.49 0.79
C ILE A 245 -8.48 5.03 0.89
N PHE A 246 -8.67 3.74 1.11
CA PHE A 246 -9.96 3.20 1.51
C PHE A 246 -9.87 2.69 2.94
N VAL A 247 -10.89 2.98 3.73
CA VAL A 247 -11.00 2.62 5.13
C VAL A 247 -12.29 1.86 5.39
N ARG A 248 -12.46 1.37 6.61
CA ARG A 248 -13.64 0.67 7.09
C ARG A 248 -13.72 0.90 8.58
N ASP A 249 -14.91 0.78 9.15
CA ASP A 249 -15.08 0.74 10.60
C ASP A 249 -14.01 -0.18 11.24
N PRO A 250 -13.22 0.31 12.22
CA PRO A 250 -12.12 -0.46 12.79
C PRO A 250 -12.53 -1.80 13.40
N PHE A 251 -13.69 -1.87 14.07
CA PHE A 251 -14.18 -3.09 14.72
C PHE A 251 -14.70 -4.10 13.70
N VAL A 252 -15.47 -3.65 12.70
CA VAL A 252 -15.88 -4.51 11.58
C VAL A 252 -14.66 -5.01 10.79
N ARG A 253 -13.60 -4.19 10.67
CA ARG A 253 -12.34 -4.58 10.04
C ARG A 253 -11.65 -5.72 10.80
N LEU A 254 -11.67 -5.69 12.13
CA LEU A 254 -11.12 -6.77 12.98
C LEU A 254 -11.90 -8.07 12.85
N ILE A 255 -13.23 -8.02 12.83
CA ILE A 255 -14.07 -9.20 12.59
C ILE A 255 -13.71 -9.80 11.21
N SER A 256 -13.65 -8.97 10.17
CA SER A 256 -13.24 -9.40 8.82
C SER A 256 -11.83 -10.00 8.79
N ALA A 257 -10.90 -9.46 9.57
CA ALA A 257 -9.56 -10.00 9.70
C ALA A 257 -9.55 -11.37 10.36
N TYR A 258 -10.22 -11.51 11.51
CA TYR A 258 -10.33 -12.76 12.26
C TYR A 258 -10.93 -13.87 11.39
N ARG A 259 -12.11 -13.62 10.82
CA ARG A 259 -12.82 -14.58 9.95
C ARG A 259 -11.96 -15.04 8.78
N ASN A 260 -11.27 -14.09 8.13
CA ASN A 260 -10.42 -14.44 6.99
C ASN A 260 -9.18 -15.28 7.36
N LYS A 261 -8.68 -15.17 8.60
CA LYS A 261 -7.39 -15.75 8.99
C LYS A 261 -7.48 -16.97 9.88
N PHE A 262 -8.56 -17.10 10.65
CA PHE A 262 -8.68 -18.12 11.68
C PHE A 262 -9.92 -19.02 11.54
N GLU A 263 -10.92 -18.65 10.73
CA GLU A 263 -12.05 -19.55 10.39
C GLU A 263 -11.80 -20.39 9.13
N LEU A 264 -10.74 -20.09 8.39
CA LEU A 264 -10.35 -20.80 7.17
C LEU A 264 -8.98 -21.44 7.35
N ARG A 265 -8.77 -22.60 6.73
CA ARG A 265 -7.47 -23.29 6.72
C ARG A 265 -6.39 -22.37 6.16
N ASN A 266 -5.41 -22.06 7.00
CA ASN A 266 -4.30 -21.16 6.67
C ASN A 266 -3.08 -21.52 7.52
N GLU A 267 -2.22 -22.38 6.99
CA GLU A 267 -1.05 -22.90 7.71
C GLU A 267 -0.12 -21.79 8.20
N ASP A 268 0.09 -20.78 7.35
CA ASP A 268 0.96 -19.65 7.64
C ASP A 268 0.50 -18.82 8.83
N PHE A 269 -0.80 -18.52 8.90
CA PHE A 269 -1.38 -17.76 10.02
C PHE A 269 -1.57 -18.64 11.25
N TYR A 270 -1.84 -19.93 11.04
CA TYR A 270 -1.97 -20.88 12.12
C TYR A 270 -0.66 -20.99 12.93
N ARG A 271 0.46 -21.28 12.24
CA ARG A 271 1.78 -21.39 12.87
C ARG A 271 2.25 -20.09 13.53
N ARG A 272 2.08 -18.95 12.84
CA ARG A 272 2.60 -17.66 13.30
C ARG A 272 1.78 -17.02 14.41
N PHE A 273 0.46 -17.19 14.39
CA PHE A 273 -0.44 -16.44 15.27
C PHE A 273 -1.39 -17.34 16.04
N ALA A 274 -2.07 -18.28 15.39
CA ALA A 274 -3.10 -19.09 16.06
C ALA A 274 -2.50 -19.94 17.19
N GLN A 275 -1.36 -20.58 16.96
CA GLN A 275 -0.68 -21.36 18.01
C GLN A 275 -0.29 -20.49 19.22
N VAL A 276 0.13 -19.24 19.00
CA VAL A 276 0.45 -18.31 20.08
C VAL A 276 -0.81 -17.99 20.89
N MET A 277 -1.91 -17.68 20.21
CA MET A 277 -3.20 -17.42 20.87
C MET A 277 -3.72 -18.63 21.64
N LEU A 278 -3.61 -19.82 21.04
CA LEU A 278 -4.06 -21.08 21.64
C LEU A 278 -3.28 -21.40 22.93
N ARG A 279 -1.95 -21.24 22.89
CA ARG A 279 -1.08 -21.44 24.06
C ARG A 279 -1.37 -20.46 25.18
N ARG A 280 -1.51 -19.17 24.85
CA ARG A 280 -1.59 -18.11 25.86
C ARG A 280 -3.00 -17.92 26.43
N TYR A 281 -4.04 -18.09 25.61
CA TYR A 281 -5.39 -17.63 25.97
C TYR A 281 -6.49 -18.70 25.82
N ALA A 282 -6.21 -19.86 25.20
CA ALA A 282 -7.23 -20.88 24.94
C ALA A 282 -7.04 -22.19 25.73
N ASN A 283 -6.20 -22.20 26.77
CA ASN A 283 -5.89 -23.40 27.57
C ASN A 283 -5.37 -24.59 26.72
N GLN A 284 -4.64 -24.29 25.64
CA GLN A 284 -4.03 -25.28 24.75
C GLN A 284 -2.50 -25.14 24.77
N PRO A 285 -1.79 -25.62 25.81
CA PRO A 285 -0.35 -25.42 25.96
C PRO A 285 0.47 -26.11 24.86
N THR A 286 -0.05 -27.19 24.29
CA THR A 286 0.54 -27.93 23.17
C THR A 286 -0.46 -28.00 22.01
N PRO A 287 -0.66 -26.89 21.26
CA PRO A 287 -1.56 -26.90 20.12
C PRO A 287 -1.09 -27.88 19.04
N PRO A 288 -2.02 -28.42 18.22
CA PRO A 288 -1.71 -29.26 17.06
C PRO A 288 -0.62 -28.65 16.16
N ALA A 289 0.19 -29.51 15.54
CA ALA A 289 1.37 -29.07 14.78
C ALA A 289 1.01 -28.42 13.45
N SER A 290 -0.13 -28.81 12.86
CA SER A 290 -0.64 -28.30 11.58
C SER A 290 -2.05 -27.74 11.72
N VAL A 291 -2.43 -26.86 10.79
CA VAL A 291 -3.80 -26.35 10.71
C VAL A 291 -4.79 -27.45 10.39
N ASP A 292 -4.37 -28.49 9.67
CA ASP A 292 -5.26 -29.58 9.27
C ASP A 292 -5.69 -30.44 10.44
N GLU A 293 -4.74 -30.77 11.32
CA GLU A 293 -4.99 -31.46 12.58
C GLU A 293 -5.86 -30.61 13.52
N ALA A 294 -5.53 -29.33 13.64
CA ALA A 294 -6.30 -28.39 14.47
C ALA A 294 -7.76 -28.30 14.03
N PHE A 295 -8.00 -28.03 12.73
CA PHE A 295 -9.36 -27.97 12.19
C PHE A 295 -10.06 -29.32 12.25
N GLY A 296 -9.35 -30.44 12.03
CA GLY A 296 -9.90 -31.79 12.18
C GLY A 296 -10.42 -32.06 13.59
N GLY A 297 -9.78 -31.47 14.61
CA GLY A 297 -10.21 -31.53 16.01
C GLY A 297 -11.14 -30.41 16.45
N GLY A 298 -11.56 -29.50 15.56
CA GLY A 298 -12.35 -28.31 15.93
C GLY A 298 -11.59 -27.28 16.78
N ILE A 299 -10.25 -27.33 16.77
CA ILE A 299 -9.38 -26.45 17.54
C ILE A 299 -9.01 -25.24 16.69
N HIS A 300 -9.47 -24.07 17.09
CA HIS A 300 -9.05 -22.78 16.54
C HIS A 300 -9.17 -21.70 17.62
N PRO A 301 -8.37 -20.62 17.56
CA PRO A 301 -8.53 -19.52 18.49
C PRO A 301 -9.91 -18.89 18.31
N SER A 302 -10.60 -18.58 19.41
CA SER A 302 -11.85 -17.80 19.38
C SER A 302 -11.57 -16.31 19.08
N PHE A 303 -12.62 -15.54 18.76
CA PHE A 303 -12.49 -14.09 18.64
C PHE A 303 -12.03 -13.44 19.95
N SER A 304 -12.50 -13.93 21.09
CA SER A 304 -12.01 -13.48 22.41
C SER A 304 -10.51 -13.72 22.59
N ASN A 305 -9.98 -14.87 22.16
CA ASN A 305 -8.53 -15.11 22.21
C ASN A 305 -7.76 -14.16 21.28
N PHE A 306 -8.32 -13.85 20.13
CA PHE A 306 -7.75 -12.88 19.20
C PHE A 306 -7.72 -11.47 19.80
N ILE A 307 -8.78 -11.02 20.46
CA ILE A 307 -8.80 -9.71 21.13
C ILE A 307 -7.82 -9.69 22.32
N GLN A 308 -7.77 -10.75 23.14
CA GLN A 308 -6.77 -10.85 24.22
C GLN A 308 -5.34 -10.74 23.67
N TYR A 309 -5.05 -11.39 22.54
CA TYR A 309 -3.76 -11.26 21.87
C TYR A 309 -3.44 -9.82 21.43
N LEU A 310 -4.44 -9.06 20.96
CA LEU A 310 -4.25 -7.65 20.58
C LEU A 310 -4.06 -6.74 21.80
N LEU A 311 -4.68 -7.07 22.93
CA LEU A 311 -4.60 -6.27 24.16
C LEU A 311 -3.40 -6.62 25.04
N ASP A 312 -2.73 -7.76 24.78
CA ASP A 312 -1.52 -8.15 25.50
C ASP A 312 -0.33 -7.26 25.08
N PRO A 313 0.26 -6.48 26.01
CA PRO A 313 1.40 -5.62 25.72
C PRO A 313 2.65 -6.39 25.24
N GLN A 314 2.78 -7.67 25.56
CA GLN A 314 3.89 -8.49 25.06
C GLN A 314 3.80 -8.71 23.55
N THR A 315 2.60 -8.70 22.97
CA THR A 315 2.41 -8.96 21.54
C THR A 315 3.18 -7.96 20.69
N GLU A 316 2.99 -6.65 20.89
CA GLU A 316 3.72 -5.63 20.13
C GLU A 316 5.19 -5.50 20.51
N LYS A 317 5.57 -5.96 21.72
CA LYS A 317 6.97 -6.02 22.13
C LYS A 317 7.75 -7.10 21.38
N GLU A 318 7.12 -8.24 21.13
CA GLU A 318 7.71 -9.37 20.39
C GLU A 318 7.76 -9.11 18.88
N MET A 319 6.64 -8.66 18.31
CA MET A 319 6.55 -8.38 16.87
C MET A 319 5.51 -7.29 16.59
N PRO A 320 5.78 -6.38 15.65
CA PRO A 320 4.76 -5.45 15.16
C PRO A 320 3.49 -6.18 14.71
N PHE A 321 2.32 -5.60 15.00
CA PHE A 321 1.06 -6.15 14.50
C PHE A 321 1.08 -6.39 13.00
N ASN A 322 0.49 -7.52 12.59
CA ASN A 322 0.28 -7.85 11.21
C ASN A 322 -0.63 -6.80 10.54
N GLU A 323 -0.36 -6.49 9.28
CA GLU A 323 -1.13 -5.51 8.48
C GLU A 323 -2.66 -5.71 8.51
N HIS A 324 -3.15 -6.94 8.70
CA HIS A 324 -4.58 -7.21 8.70
C HIS A 324 -5.34 -6.68 9.91
N TRP A 325 -4.66 -6.48 11.04
CA TRP A 325 -5.23 -5.88 12.23
C TRP A 325 -4.47 -4.64 12.70
N ARG A 326 -3.28 -4.34 12.20
CA ARG A 326 -2.57 -3.10 12.50
C ARG A 326 -3.40 -1.87 12.11
N GLN A 327 -3.38 -0.84 12.98
CA GLN A 327 -4.12 0.41 12.80
C GLN A 327 -3.79 1.10 11.48
N VAL A 328 -4.80 1.69 10.84
CA VAL A 328 -4.70 2.36 9.54
C VAL A 328 -3.71 3.51 9.59
N TYR A 329 -3.72 4.32 10.66
CA TYR A 329 -2.78 5.45 10.77
C TYR A 329 -1.30 5.01 10.73
N ARG A 330 -0.99 3.77 11.17
CA ARG A 330 0.37 3.21 11.13
C ARG A 330 0.74 2.64 9.77
N LEU A 331 -0.25 2.19 8.99
CA LEU A 331 -0.05 1.68 7.64
C LEU A 331 0.13 2.81 6.63
N CYS A 332 -0.66 3.88 6.78
CA CYS A 332 -0.88 4.87 5.74
C CYS A 332 -0.48 6.31 6.10
N HIS A 333 -0.03 6.56 7.34
CA HIS A 333 0.56 7.85 7.76
C HIS A 333 -0.27 9.08 7.35
N PRO A 334 -1.58 9.14 7.65
CA PRO A 334 -2.48 10.18 7.14
C PRO A 334 -2.15 11.61 7.59
N CYS A 335 -1.36 11.77 8.66
CA CYS A 335 -0.89 13.09 9.09
C CYS A 335 0.43 13.51 8.43
N GLN A 336 1.14 12.59 7.78
CA GLN A 336 2.33 12.88 6.96
C GLN A 336 2.00 12.92 5.46
N ILE A 337 0.88 12.32 5.04
CA ILE A 337 0.45 12.21 3.65
C ILE A 337 -0.92 12.84 3.51
N GLN A 338 -0.98 13.94 2.76
CA GLN A 338 -2.24 14.65 2.49
C GLN A 338 -3.07 13.89 1.44
N TYR A 339 -3.95 12.98 1.83
CA TYR A 339 -4.79 12.24 0.88
C TYR A 339 -5.77 13.14 0.11
N ASP A 340 -5.93 12.86 -1.19
CA ASP A 340 -6.85 13.57 -2.09
C ASP A 340 -8.22 12.91 -2.17
N PHE A 341 -8.33 11.66 -1.71
CA PHE A 341 -9.57 10.91 -1.70
C PHE A 341 -9.58 9.91 -0.55
N VAL A 342 -10.69 9.85 0.20
CA VAL A 342 -10.89 8.95 1.34
C VAL A 342 -12.19 8.17 1.12
N GLY A 343 -12.03 6.93 0.65
CA GLY A 343 -13.14 6.01 0.43
C GLY A 343 -13.50 5.22 1.68
N HIS A 344 -14.78 4.92 1.87
CA HIS A 344 -15.25 4.03 2.92
C HIS A 344 -15.72 2.73 2.29
N LEU A 345 -15.48 1.59 2.93
CA LEU A 345 -15.93 0.31 2.39
C LEU A 345 -17.47 0.25 2.33
N GLU A 346 -18.12 0.89 3.29
CA GLU A 346 -19.57 1.01 3.41
C GLU A 346 -20.21 1.70 2.21
N THR A 347 -19.45 2.59 1.53
CA THR A 347 -19.86 3.31 0.31
C THR A 347 -18.92 2.99 -0.86
N ALA A 348 -18.32 1.79 -0.89
CA ALA A 348 -17.20 1.49 -1.79
C ALA A 348 -17.55 1.61 -3.28
N GLU A 349 -18.77 1.26 -3.68
CA GLU A 349 -19.18 1.29 -5.09
C GLU A 349 -19.25 2.74 -5.59
N ASP A 350 -20.01 3.61 -4.91
CA ASP A 350 -20.09 5.04 -5.19
C ASP A 350 -18.71 5.72 -5.13
N ASP A 351 -17.93 5.43 -4.08
CA ASP A 351 -16.62 6.03 -3.89
C ASP A 351 -15.63 5.57 -4.97
N ALA A 352 -15.69 4.31 -5.38
CA ALA A 352 -14.84 3.81 -6.45
C ALA A 352 -15.23 4.41 -7.81
N GLU A 353 -16.52 4.50 -8.13
CA GLU A 353 -16.97 5.16 -9.35
C GLU A 353 -16.49 6.63 -9.38
N HIS A 354 -16.73 7.39 -8.31
CA HIS A 354 -16.25 8.77 -8.21
C HIS A 354 -14.73 8.86 -8.42
N LEU A 355 -13.95 8.07 -7.70
CA LEU A 355 -12.50 8.10 -7.80
C LEU A 355 -12.00 7.77 -9.22
N LEU A 356 -12.52 6.72 -9.86
CA LEU A 356 -12.08 6.32 -11.20
C LEU A 356 -12.39 7.41 -12.24
N ARG A 357 -13.52 8.11 -12.08
CA ARG A 357 -13.88 9.27 -12.91
C ARG A 357 -12.98 10.48 -12.66
N GLN A 358 -12.65 10.76 -11.39
CA GLN A 358 -11.70 11.82 -11.04
C GLN A 358 -10.31 11.55 -11.63
N LEU A 359 -9.89 10.28 -11.66
CA LEU A 359 -8.63 9.83 -12.26
C LEU A 359 -8.70 9.71 -13.80
N ARG A 360 -9.88 9.84 -14.41
CA ARG A 360 -10.13 9.66 -15.85
C ARG A 360 -9.68 8.29 -16.38
N VAL A 361 -9.95 7.25 -15.60
CA VAL A 361 -9.66 5.85 -15.93
C VAL A 361 -10.91 4.97 -15.92
N ASP A 362 -12.09 5.56 -15.74
CA ASP A 362 -13.41 4.92 -15.76
C ASP A 362 -13.77 4.29 -17.12
N ASN A 363 -13.08 4.68 -18.18
CA ASN A 363 -13.11 4.06 -19.50
C ASN A 363 -12.15 2.87 -19.66
N VAL A 364 -11.20 2.68 -18.72
CA VAL A 364 -10.17 1.63 -18.76
C VAL A 364 -10.51 0.50 -17.80
N VAL A 365 -10.95 0.86 -16.59
CA VAL A 365 -11.24 -0.07 -15.50
C VAL A 365 -12.57 0.27 -14.84
N GLU A 366 -13.20 -0.77 -14.29
CA GLU A 366 -14.39 -0.65 -13.46
C GLU A 366 -14.12 -1.33 -12.13
N PHE A 367 -14.68 -0.78 -11.04
CA PHE A 367 -14.49 -1.38 -9.74
C PHE A 367 -15.22 -2.74 -9.68
N PRO A 368 -14.52 -3.84 -9.36
CA PRO A 368 -15.17 -5.13 -9.26
C PRO A 368 -16.18 -5.13 -8.11
N THR A 369 -17.48 -5.20 -8.43
CA THR A 369 -18.53 -5.42 -7.45
C THR A 369 -18.38 -6.83 -6.90
N SER A 370 -18.43 -6.97 -5.57
CA SER A 370 -18.30 -8.27 -4.93
C SER A 370 -19.60 -8.62 -4.23
N HIS A 371 -20.37 -9.55 -4.80
CA HIS A 371 -21.54 -10.15 -4.14
C HIS A 371 -21.17 -11.10 -2.99
N ARG A 372 -19.96 -11.00 -2.43
CA ARG A 372 -19.57 -11.81 -1.27
C ARG A 372 -20.32 -11.27 -0.06
N ASN A 373 -20.66 -12.16 0.88
CA ASN A 373 -21.18 -11.79 2.20
C ASN A 373 -20.18 -10.88 2.91
N LEU A 374 -20.32 -9.57 2.71
CA LEU A 374 -19.57 -8.55 3.42
C LEU A 374 -19.89 -8.74 4.91
N THR A 375 -18.86 -8.76 5.77
CA THR A 375 -19.09 -8.68 7.21
C THR A 375 -19.95 -7.44 7.47
N ALA A 376 -21.19 -7.63 7.91
CA ALA A 376 -22.08 -6.50 8.13
C ALA A 376 -21.73 -5.82 9.46
N SER A 377 -21.92 -4.49 9.52
CA SER A 377 -21.85 -3.75 10.79
C SER A 377 -22.88 -4.26 11.80
N THR A 378 -24.00 -4.81 11.33
CA THR A 378 -25.02 -5.42 12.20
C THR A 378 -24.51 -6.59 13.03
N TRP A 379 -23.35 -7.17 12.69
CA TRP A 379 -22.80 -8.31 13.43
C TRP A 379 -21.97 -7.89 14.64
N GLU A 380 -21.65 -6.61 14.80
CA GLU A 380 -20.72 -6.18 15.84
C GLU A 380 -21.22 -6.55 17.24
N SER A 381 -22.50 -6.31 17.56
CA SER A 381 -23.05 -6.69 18.87
C SER A 381 -22.84 -8.18 19.17
N ASP A 382 -23.14 -9.07 18.21
CA ASP A 382 -22.97 -10.52 18.38
C ASP A 382 -21.50 -10.90 18.67
N TRP A 383 -20.56 -10.39 17.88
CA TRP A 383 -19.13 -10.70 18.06
C TRP A 383 -18.56 -10.13 19.36
N PHE A 384 -18.91 -8.89 19.68
CA PHE A 384 -18.36 -8.17 20.83
C PHE A 384 -19.06 -8.54 22.15
N SER A 385 -20.26 -9.11 22.12
CA SER A 385 -20.96 -9.65 23.32
C SER A 385 -20.15 -10.72 24.07
N THR A 386 -19.24 -11.40 23.37
CA THR A 386 -18.35 -12.42 23.95
C THR A 386 -17.19 -11.84 24.79
N LEU A 387 -17.06 -10.52 24.85
CA LEU A 387 -15.95 -9.82 25.50
C LEU A 387 -16.41 -9.04 26.74
N SER A 388 -15.55 -8.91 27.74
CA SER A 388 -15.81 -8.02 28.87
C SER A 388 -15.90 -6.56 28.42
N ALA A 389 -16.66 -5.74 29.16
CA ALA A 389 -16.76 -4.30 28.89
C ALA A 389 -15.37 -3.63 28.95
N GLU A 390 -14.50 -4.08 29.85
CA GLU A 390 -13.11 -3.61 29.95
C GLU A 390 -12.32 -3.91 28.67
N ALA A 391 -12.37 -5.15 28.17
CA ALA A 391 -11.67 -5.52 26.94
C ALA A 391 -12.19 -4.70 25.73
N ARG A 392 -13.50 -4.44 25.65
CA ARG A 392 -14.09 -3.59 24.60
C ARG A 392 -13.59 -2.15 24.67
N ARG A 393 -13.50 -1.57 25.87
CA ARG A 393 -12.98 -0.21 26.10
C ARG A 393 -11.48 -0.10 25.80
N GLU A 394 -10.67 -1.06 26.24
CA GLU A 394 -9.24 -1.08 25.92
C GLU A 394 -9.00 -1.29 24.42
N LEU A 395 -9.80 -2.13 23.77
CA LEU A 395 -9.73 -2.30 22.32
C LEU A 395 -10.12 -1.01 21.59
N TYR A 396 -11.15 -0.30 22.04
CA TYR A 396 -11.46 1.01 21.47
C TYR A 396 -10.27 1.96 21.60
N LYS A 397 -9.65 2.09 22.78
CA LYS A 397 -8.46 2.95 22.96
C LYS A 397 -7.33 2.58 21.98
N LEU A 398 -7.13 1.29 21.72
CA LEU A 398 -6.11 0.80 20.78
C LEU A 398 -6.37 1.23 19.31
N TYR A 399 -7.63 1.45 18.92
CA TYR A 399 -8.04 1.83 17.56
C TYR A 399 -8.69 3.22 17.47
N GLU A 400 -8.81 3.95 18.59
CA GLU A 400 -9.45 5.26 18.68
C GLU A 400 -8.91 6.25 17.63
N PRO A 401 -7.60 6.32 17.34
CA PRO A 401 -7.11 7.17 16.25
C PRO A 401 -7.77 6.88 14.90
N ASP A 402 -8.00 5.61 14.55
CA ASP A 402 -8.63 5.25 13.28
C ASP A 402 -10.12 5.66 13.28
N PHE A 403 -10.84 5.49 14.39
CA PHE A 403 -12.23 5.97 14.52
C PHE A 403 -12.29 7.47 14.27
N ARG A 404 -11.46 8.24 14.97
CA ARG A 404 -11.48 9.70 14.93
C ARG A 404 -10.99 10.26 13.58
N LEU A 405 -9.87 9.77 13.06
CA LEU A 405 -9.27 10.26 11.81
C LEU A 405 -10.20 10.07 10.61
N PHE A 406 -10.98 8.99 10.60
CA PHE A 406 -11.80 8.62 9.45
C PHE A 406 -13.31 8.81 9.69
N GLY A 407 -13.69 9.48 10.78
CA GLY A 407 -15.09 9.87 11.01
C GLY A 407 -16.04 8.71 11.25
N TYR A 408 -15.56 7.66 11.92
CA TYR A 408 -16.44 6.62 12.45
C TYR A 408 -16.96 7.05 13.82
N ASP A 409 -18.23 6.78 14.07
CA ASP A 409 -18.84 7.04 15.37
C ASP A 409 -18.18 6.18 16.45
N ARG A 410 -18.10 6.74 17.65
CA ARG A 410 -17.69 5.96 18.81
C ARG A 410 -18.77 4.89 19.08
N PRO A 411 -18.40 3.60 19.18
CA PRO A 411 -19.38 2.52 19.27
C PRO A 411 -19.95 2.37 20.69
N ASP A 412 -20.65 3.39 21.19
CA ASP A 412 -21.07 3.49 22.60
C ASP A 412 -21.98 2.33 23.06
N SER A 413 -22.81 1.76 22.18
CA SER A 413 -23.59 0.56 22.49
C SER A 413 -22.68 -0.62 22.84
N ILE A 414 -21.67 -0.87 22.01
CA ILE A 414 -20.67 -1.93 22.22
C ILE A 414 -19.84 -1.65 23.48
N LEU A 415 -19.51 -0.41 23.80
CA LEU A 415 -18.62 -0.10 24.94
C LEU A 415 -19.32 -0.14 26.31
N ASN A 416 -20.66 -0.11 26.33
CA ASN A 416 -21.46 0.06 27.55
C ASN A 416 -22.44 -1.10 27.82
N GLU A 417 -22.68 -1.99 26.87
CA GLU A 417 -23.28 -3.32 27.11
C GLU A 417 -22.47 -4.13 28.12
#